data_AF-A0A537WX42-F1
#
_entry.id   AF-A0A537WX42-F1
#
_cell.length_a   1.000
_cell.length_b   1.000
_cell.length_c   1.000
_cell.angle_alpha   90.00
_cell.angle_beta   90.00
_cell.angle_gamma   90.00
#
_symmetry.space_group_name_H-M   'P 1'
#
loop_
_entity.id
_entity.type
_entity.pdbx_description
1 polymer ?
#
loop_
_entity_poly.entity_id
_entity_poly.type
_entity_poly.pdbx_seq_one_letter_code
_entity_poly.pdbx_strand_id
1 'polypeptide(L)'
;MPDWREIATREESRYLDGEARLPDDPDMRQRQLTRMGNAANGAGLAQLMAGDEAGATRWFARAADRYRESYEHAPAGSWGRPIGAVKTRVLAGDWAGAERDAQWALDEGASDAESPIGSYAACLAQLVLGRSRDARILADTLRTHEGFPPAVADALAFVAAEDVVGYTGAIEAVLESFETRAEYLEDVPVADTVLVLQALAQRRGMDVELESPLLPPT
;
A
#
# COMPACT_ATOMS: atom_id res chain seq x y z
N MET A 1 -1.47 1.69 -23.55
CA MET A 1 -1.98 1.36 -22.22
C MET A 1 -2.17 -0.15 -22.15
N PRO A 2 -1.79 -0.80 -21.04
CA PRO A 2 -2.00 -2.23 -20.87
C PRO A 2 -3.49 -2.59 -20.92
N ASP A 3 -3.81 -3.82 -21.29
CA ASP A 3 -5.18 -4.34 -21.12
C ASP A 3 -5.41 -4.69 -19.65
N TRP A 4 -6.09 -3.81 -18.93
CA TRP A 4 -6.37 -3.98 -17.51
C TRP A 4 -7.21 -5.22 -17.19
N ARG A 5 -8.08 -5.66 -18.12
CA ARG A 5 -8.88 -6.87 -17.92
C ARG A 5 -8.03 -8.14 -18.08
N GLU A 6 -7.06 -8.11 -18.99
CA GLU A 6 -6.08 -9.18 -19.13
C GLU A 6 -5.21 -9.30 -17.87
N ILE A 7 -4.70 -8.17 -17.35
CA ILE A 7 -3.92 -8.15 -16.10
C ILE A 7 -4.77 -8.67 -14.93
N ALA A 8 -6.01 -8.21 -14.78
CA ALA A 8 -6.91 -8.71 -13.75
C ALA A 8 -7.05 -10.23 -13.84
N THR A 9 -7.40 -10.76 -15.03
CA THR A 9 -7.54 -12.22 -15.24
C THR A 9 -6.27 -13.00 -14.89
N ARG A 10 -5.10 -12.47 -15.26
CA ARG A 10 -3.80 -13.07 -14.93
C ARG A 10 -3.59 -13.15 -13.42
N GLU A 11 -3.77 -12.03 -12.72
CA GLU A 11 -3.55 -11.96 -11.28
C GLU A 11 -4.56 -12.80 -10.48
N GLU A 12 -5.81 -12.83 -10.90
CA GLU A 12 -6.84 -13.73 -10.34
C GLU A 12 -6.45 -15.19 -10.51
N SER A 13 -5.96 -15.57 -11.70
CA SER A 13 -5.51 -16.93 -11.97
C SER A 13 -4.32 -17.32 -11.11
N ARG A 14 -3.35 -16.41 -10.92
CA ARG A 14 -2.20 -16.61 -10.03
C ARG A 14 -2.63 -16.79 -8.57
N TYR A 15 -3.61 -16.01 -8.12
CA TYR A 15 -4.18 -16.15 -6.80
C TYR A 15 -4.80 -17.54 -6.61
N LEU A 16 -5.66 -17.97 -7.54
CA LEU A 16 -6.40 -19.23 -7.46
C LEU A 16 -5.47 -20.45 -7.52
N ASP A 17 -4.46 -20.42 -8.39
CA ASP A 17 -3.42 -21.45 -8.45
C ASP A 17 -2.59 -21.51 -7.15
N GLY A 18 -2.32 -20.35 -6.54
CA GLY A 18 -1.67 -20.29 -5.24
C GLY A 18 -2.50 -20.91 -4.12
N GLU A 19 -3.82 -20.68 -4.14
CA GLU A 19 -4.77 -21.24 -3.16
C GLU A 19 -4.87 -22.76 -3.26
N ALA A 20 -4.89 -23.30 -4.48
CA ALA A 20 -4.93 -24.73 -4.74
C ALA A 20 -3.65 -25.48 -4.29
N ARG A 21 -2.55 -24.76 -4.06
CA ARG A 21 -1.23 -25.32 -3.74
C ARG A 21 -0.67 -24.81 -2.41
N LEU A 22 -1.55 -24.48 -1.46
CA LEU A 22 -1.12 -24.06 -0.12
C LEU A 22 -0.39 -25.20 0.60
N PRO A 23 0.89 -25.02 0.97
CA PRO A 23 1.64 -26.05 1.69
C PRO A 23 1.28 -26.08 3.18
N ASP A 24 1.57 -27.21 3.81
CA ASP A 24 1.42 -27.40 5.26
C ASP A 24 2.63 -26.88 6.04
N ASP A 25 3.82 -26.88 5.42
CA ASP A 25 5.04 -26.35 6.05
C ASP A 25 4.87 -24.84 6.35
N PRO A 26 5.06 -24.39 7.61
CA PRO A 26 4.81 -23.01 8.02
C PRO A 26 5.58 -21.95 7.22
N ASP A 27 6.86 -22.18 6.92
CA ASP A 27 7.68 -21.20 6.19
C ASP A 27 7.30 -21.17 4.70
N MET A 28 7.06 -22.32 4.08
CA MET A 28 6.56 -22.36 2.72
C MET A 28 5.17 -21.74 2.61
N ARG A 29 4.32 -21.94 3.63
CA ARG A 29 2.95 -21.44 3.68
C ARG A 29 2.91 -19.93 3.77
N GLN A 30 3.67 -19.33 4.68
CA GLN A 30 3.72 -17.88 4.79
C GLN A 30 4.20 -17.22 3.48
N ARG A 31 5.20 -17.80 2.80
CA ARG A 31 5.67 -17.27 1.49
C ARG A 31 4.58 -17.39 0.43
N GLN A 32 3.86 -18.51 0.39
CA GLN A 32 2.77 -18.71 -0.55
C GLN A 32 1.62 -17.73 -0.30
N LEU A 33 1.24 -17.52 0.96
CA LEU A 33 0.22 -16.54 1.35
C LEU A 33 0.63 -15.11 0.98
N THR A 34 1.90 -14.73 1.15
CA THR A 34 2.38 -13.41 0.70
C THR A 34 2.27 -13.25 -0.82
N ARG A 35 2.64 -14.28 -1.61
CA ARG A 35 2.46 -14.25 -3.07
C ARG A 35 0.98 -14.14 -3.47
N MET A 36 0.10 -14.83 -2.74
CA MET A 36 -1.35 -14.69 -2.95
C MET A 36 -1.85 -13.28 -2.59
N GLY A 37 -1.35 -12.67 -1.51
CA GLY A 37 -1.64 -11.28 -1.16
C GLY A 37 -1.24 -10.32 -2.27
N ASN A 38 -0.04 -10.48 -2.82
CA ASN A 38 0.43 -9.68 -3.95
C ASN A 38 -0.45 -9.86 -5.20
N ALA A 39 -0.80 -11.10 -5.56
CA ALA A 39 -1.67 -11.38 -6.69
C ALA A 39 -3.07 -10.77 -6.49
N ALA A 40 -3.66 -10.91 -5.30
CA ALA A 40 -4.93 -10.27 -4.98
C ALA A 40 -4.86 -8.73 -5.07
N ASN A 41 -3.76 -8.12 -4.58
CA ASN A 41 -3.55 -6.68 -4.73
C ASN A 41 -3.45 -6.28 -6.20
N GLY A 42 -2.69 -7.03 -7.01
CA GLY A 42 -2.57 -6.81 -8.45
C GLY A 42 -3.91 -6.91 -9.18
N ALA A 43 -4.74 -7.91 -8.85
CA ALA A 43 -6.10 -8.04 -9.38
C ALA A 43 -6.97 -6.84 -8.98
N GLY A 44 -6.90 -6.40 -7.72
CA GLY A 44 -7.64 -5.24 -7.23
C GLY A 44 -7.25 -3.94 -7.96
N LEU A 45 -5.95 -3.69 -8.12
CA LEU A 45 -5.44 -2.52 -8.87
C LEU A 45 -5.88 -2.57 -10.33
N ALA A 46 -5.76 -3.72 -11.00
CA ALA A 46 -6.15 -3.86 -12.39
C ALA A 46 -7.65 -3.66 -12.61
N GLN A 47 -8.50 -4.17 -11.72
CA GLN A 47 -9.94 -3.95 -11.79
C GLN A 47 -10.31 -2.49 -11.54
N LEU A 48 -9.63 -1.82 -10.59
CA LEU A 48 -9.81 -0.40 -10.35
C LEU A 48 -9.48 0.42 -11.61
N MET A 49 -8.36 0.12 -12.27
CA MET A 49 -7.97 0.76 -13.52
C MET A 49 -8.94 0.48 -14.68
N ALA A 50 -9.64 -0.66 -14.64
CA ALA A 50 -10.68 -1.01 -15.60
C ALA A 50 -12.06 -0.37 -15.29
N GLY A 51 -12.17 0.39 -14.19
CA GLY A 51 -13.41 1.01 -13.73
C GLY A 51 -14.37 0.06 -12.99
N ASP A 52 -13.91 -1.14 -12.59
CA ASP A 52 -14.71 -2.07 -11.76
C ASP A 52 -14.37 -1.88 -10.27
N GLU A 53 -14.92 -0.82 -9.67
CA GLU A 53 -14.71 -0.51 -8.25
C GLU A 53 -15.18 -1.64 -7.33
N ALA A 54 -16.36 -2.21 -7.60
CA ALA A 54 -16.92 -3.28 -6.79
C ALA A 54 -16.05 -4.53 -6.81
N GLY A 55 -15.47 -4.83 -7.98
CA GLY A 55 -14.44 -5.84 -8.12
C GLY A 55 -13.18 -5.51 -7.32
N ALA A 56 -12.64 -4.32 -7.52
CA ALA A 56 -11.41 -3.87 -6.86
C ALA A 56 -11.51 -4.01 -5.34
N THR A 57 -12.60 -3.53 -4.74
CA THR A 57 -12.88 -3.65 -3.30
C THR A 57 -12.83 -5.10 -2.81
N ARG A 58 -13.40 -6.06 -3.55
CA ARG A 58 -13.39 -7.49 -3.16
C ARG A 58 -11.97 -8.04 -3.14
N TRP A 59 -11.18 -7.72 -4.15
CA TRP A 59 -9.80 -8.21 -4.26
C TRP A 59 -8.85 -7.55 -3.26
N PHE A 60 -9.01 -6.25 -3.00
CA PHE A 60 -8.26 -5.57 -1.95
C PHE A 60 -8.56 -6.14 -0.55
N ALA A 61 -9.83 -6.45 -0.24
CA ALA A 61 -10.17 -7.11 1.01
C ALA A 61 -9.47 -8.47 1.14
N ARG A 62 -9.48 -9.27 0.06
CA ARG A 62 -8.80 -10.58 0.01
C ARG A 62 -7.28 -10.46 0.15
N ALA A 63 -6.68 -9.42 -0.44
CA ALA A 63 -5.26 -9.12 -0.30
C ALA A 63 -4.89 -8.81 1.16
N ALA A 64 -5.67 -7.96 1.83
CA ALA A 64 -5.46 -7.61 3.23
C ALA A 64 -5.50 -8.85 4.14
N ASP A 65 -6.50 -9.71 3.95
CA ASP A 65 -6.62 -10.97 4.71
C ASP A 65 -5.39 -11.86 4.51
N ARG A 66 -4.93 -12.04 3.27
CA ARG A 66 -3.73 -12.86 2.98
C ARG A 66 -2.45 -12.26 3.54
N TYR A 67 -2.28 -10.94 3.51
CA TYR A 67 -1.13 -10.31 4.14
C TYR A 67 -1.09 -10.58 5.65
N ARG A 68 -2.25 -10.46 6.32
CA ARG A 68 -2.37 -10.74 7.76
C ARG A 68 -2.07 -12.19 8.09
N GLU A 69 -2.69 -13.13 7.38
CA GLU A 69 -2.43 -14.57 7.56
C GLU A 69 -0.97 -14.95 7.29
N SER A 70 -0.33 -14.29 6.33
CA SER A 70 1.07 -14.59 5.97
C SER A 70 2.10 -14.13 7.01
N TYR A 71 1.68 -13.49 8.10
CA TYR A 71 2.61 -12.88 9.05
C TYR A 71 3.02 -13.79 10.22
N GLU A 72 2.16 -14.70 10.68
CA GLU A 72 2.37 -15.51 11.91
C GLU A 72 3.73 -16.23 11.96
N HIS A 73 4.22 -16.68 10.80
CA HIS A 73 5.49 -17.39 10.66
C HIS A 73 6.51 -16.63 9.82
N ALA A 74 6.27 -15.35 9.54
CA ALA A 74 7.19 -14.52 8.78
C ALA A 74 8.42 -14.17 9.64
N PRO A 75 9.62 -14.03 9.03
CA PRO A 75 10.79 -13.53 9.74
C PRO A 75 10.55 -12.13 10.32
N ALA A 76 11.22 -11.81 11.42
CA ALA A 76 11.21 -10.47 11.99
C ALA A 76 11.58 -9.41 10.94
N GLY A 77 10.93 -8.24 11.00
CA GLY A 77 11.14 -7.18 10.02
C GLY A 77 10.37 -7.36 8.70
N SER A 78 9.43 -8.32 8.62
CA SER A 78 8.57 -8.57 7.46
C SER A 78 7.47 -7.50 7.25
N TRP A 79 7.82 -6.23 7.40
CA TRP A 79 6.93 -5.05 7.42
C TRP A 79 6.11 -4.84 6.15
N GLY A 80 6.53 -5.43 5.02
CA GLY A 80 5.75 -5.39 3.78
C GLY A 80 4.33 -5.96 3.92
N ARG A 81 4.12 -6.92 4.84
CA ARG A 81 2.80 -7.51 5.11
C ARG A 81 1.84 -6.53 5.80
N PRO A 82 2.18 -5.94 6.96
CA PRO A 82 1.34 -4.91 7.57
C PRO A 82 1.14 -3.69 6.66
N ILE A 83 2.16 -3.26 5.91
CA ILE A 83 2.01 -2.19 4.91
C ILE A 83 0.96 -2.60 3.86
N GLY A 84 1.09 -3.80 3.26
CA GLY A 84 0.17 -4.31 2.25
C GLY A 84 -1.26 -4.39 2.76
N ALA A 85 -1.46 -4.90 3.97
CA ALA A 85 -2.77 -4.98 4.61
C ALA A 85 -3.41 -3.59 4.78
N VAL A 86 -2.68 -2.64 5.37
CA VAL A 86 -3.19 -1.28 5.56
C VAL A 86 -3.50 -0.59 4.23
N LYS A 87 -2.58 -0.63 3.26
CA LYS A 87 -2.77 0.00 1.93
C LYS A 87 -4.02 -0.55 1.25
N THR A 88 -4.17 -1.87 1.19
CA THR A 88 -5.31 -2.49 0.51
C THR A 88 -6.64 -2.20 1.20
N ARG A 89 -6.69 -2.15 2.53
CA ARG A 89 -7.89 -1.69 3.26
C ARG A 89 -8.27 -0.25 2.93
N VAL A 90 -7.29 0.66 2.88
CA VAL A 90 -7.50 2.06 2.48
C VAL A 90 -8.07 2.12 1.05
N LEU A 91 -7.48 1.39 0.10
CA LEU A 91 -7.96 1.35 -1.29
C LEU A 91 -9.34 0.69 -1.44
N ALA A 92 -9.70 -0.24 -0.55
CA ALA A 92 -11.03 -0.82 -0.49
C ALA A 92 -12.09 0.13 0.12
N GLY A 93 -11.69 1.27 0.69
CA GLY A 93 -12.56 2.15 1.47
C GLY A 93 -12.91 1.60 2.87
N ASP A 94 -12.30 0.48 3.29
CA ASP A 94 -12.53 -0.15 4.60
C ASP A 94 -11.65 0.50 5.66
N TRP A 95 -11.99 1.74 6.05
CA TRP A 95 -11.23 2.50 7.05
C TRP A 95 -11.20 1.83 8.42
N ALA A 96 -12.30 1.20 8.84
CA ALA A 96 -12.33 0.46 10.10
C ALA A 96 -11.37 -0.74 10.07
N GLY A 97 -11.26 -1.44 8.94
CA GLY A 97 -10.25 -2.47 8.71
C GLY A 97 -8.83 -1.90 8.68
N ALA A 98 -8.62 -0.78 7.99
CA ALA A 98 -7.33 -0.10 7.94
C ALA A 98 -6.84 0.30 9.34
N GLU A 99 -7.72 0.80 10.20
CA GLU A 99 -7.39 1.16 11.60
C GLU A 99 -6.99 -0.08 12.43
N ARG A 100 -7.67 -1.22 12.24
CA ARG A 100 -7.28 -2.49 12.90
C ARG A 100 -5.93 -2.99 12.42
N ASP A 101 -5.68 -2.95 11.12
CA ASP A 101 -4.39 -3.37 10.54
C ASP A 101 -3.26 -2.39 10.90
N ALA A 102 -3.57 -1.09 11.02
CA ALA A 102 -2.64 -0.07 11.50
C ALA A 102 -2.26 -0.28 12.97
N GLN A 103 -3.25 -0.52 13.85
CA GLN A 103 -2.96 -0.80 15.25
C GLN A 103 -2.14 -2.09 15.39
N TRP A 104 -2.45 -3.12 14.60
CA TRP A 104 -1.64 -4.33 14.53
C TRP A 104 -0.18 -4.05 14.15
N ALA A 105 0.08 -3.24 13.13
CA ALA A 105 1.44 -2.88 12.75
C ALA A 105 2.21 -2.20 13.91
N LEU A 106 1.53 -1.36 14.69
CA LEU A 106 2.13 -0.71 15.86
C LEU A 106 2.37 -1.69 17.01
N ASP A 107 1.43 -2.62 17.25
CA ASP A 107 1.55 -3.65 18.30
C ASP A 107 2.72 -4.62 18.02
N GLU A 108 3.01 -4.87 16.74
CA GLU A 108 4.18 -5.63 16.29
C GLU A 108 5.51 -4.89 16.47
N GLY A 109 5.48 -3.62 16.87
CA GLY A 109 6.68 -2.82 17.14
C GLY A 109 7.19 -2.03 15.95
N ALA A 110 6.36 -1.73 14.94
CA ALA A 110 6.80 -0.94 13.78
C ALA A 110 7.40 0.43 14.17
N SER A 111 6.92 1.04 15.27
CA SER A 111 7.43 2.36 15.74
C SER A 111 8.87 2.29 16.25
N ASP A 112 9.30 1.12 16.72
CA ASP A 112 10.64 0.89 17.28
C ASP A 112 11.58 0.25 16.25
N ALA A 113 11.10 0.03 15.02
CA ALA A 113 11.89 -0.59 13.97
C ALA A 113 13.01 0.36 13.49
N GLU A 114 14.24 -0.13 13.49
CA GLU A 114 15.41 0.60 12.99
C GLU A 114 15.45 0.72 11.46
N SER A 115 14.74 -0.18 10.76
CA SER A 115 14.70 -0.21 9.30
C SER A 115 13.76 0.88 8.73
N PRO A 116 14.10 1.52 7.60
CA PRO A 116 13.23 2.54 6.98
C PRO A 116 11.85 1.99 6.60
N ILE A 117 11.77 0.72 6.20
CA ILE A 117 10.49 0.07 5.86
C ILE A 117 9.60 -0.12 7.10
N GLY A 118 10.19 -0.35 8.28
CA GLY A 118 9.46 -0.38 9.55
C GLY A 118 8.97 1.00 9.96
N SER A 119 9.81 2.02 9.86
CA SER A 119 9.41 3.42 10.08
C SER A 119 8.29 3.85 9.13
N TYR A 120 8.32 3.39 7.87
CA TYR A 120 7.23 3.62 6.92
C TYR A 120 5.93 2.91 7.33
N ALA A 121 6.00 1.64 7.75
CA ALA A 121 4.85 0.91 8.28
C ALA A 121 4.22 1.66 9.47
N ALA A 122 5.04 2.13 10.40
CA ALA A 122 4.60 2.93 11.54
C ALA A 122 3.99 4.27 11.11
N CYS A 123 4.65 5.01 10.20
CA CYS A 123 4.15 6.30 9.73
C CYS A 123 2.77 6.16 9.07
N LEU A 124 2.62 5.18 8.18
CA LEU A 124 1.36 4.86 7.53
C LEU A 124 0.27 4.50 8.57
N ALA A 125 0.60 3.65 9.54
CA ALA A 125 -0.32 3.29 10.61
C ALA A 125 -0.78 4.50 11.45
N GLN A 126 0.15 5.37 11.84
CA GLN A 126 -0.16 6.58 12.59
C GLN A 126 -1.05 7.53 11.78
N LEU A 127 -0.82 7.67 10.47
CA LEU A 127 -1.69 8.47 9.58
C LEU A 127 -3.11 7.91 9.48
N VAL A 128 -3.27 6.60 9.34
CA VAL A 128 -4.60 5.96 9.31
C VAL A 128 -5.35 6.18 10.63
N LEU A 129 -4.65 6.07 11.76
CA LEU A 129 -5.19 6.30 13.11
C LEU A 129 -5.41 7.79 13.44
N GLY A 130 -5.07 8.72 12.54
CA GLY A 130 -5.22 10.16 12.76
C GLY A 130 -4.22 10.77 13.75
N ARG A 131 -3.12 10.06 14.05
CA ARG A 131 -2.09 10.48 15.00
C ARG A 131 -0.99 11.28 14.29
N SER A 132 -1.38 12.45 13.77
CA SER A 132 -0.54 13.29 12.90
C SER A 132 0.82 13.68 13.50
N ARG A 133 0.89 13.93 14.82
CA ARG A 133 2.15 14.28 15.50
C ARG A 133 3.17 13.14 15.43
N ASP A 134 2.75 11.91 15.72
CA ASP A 134 3.64 10.75 15.72
C ASP A 134 4.02 10.37 14.29
N ALA A 135 3.07 10.45 13.36
CA ALA A 135 3.32 10.27 11.93
C ALA A 135 4.40 11.24 11.41
N ARG A 136 4.35 12.51 11.82
CA ARG A 136 5.31 13.53 11.39
C ARG A 136 6.74 13.24 11.85
N ILE A 137 6.93 12.79 13.09
CA ILE A 137 8.26 12.42 13.62
C ILE A 137 8.88 11.29 12.78
N LEU A 138 8.08 10.29 12.44
CA LEU A 138 8.51 9.17 11.61
C LEU A 138 8.79 9.61 10.17
N ALA A 139 7.94 10.47 9.60
CA ALA A 139 8.15 11.01 8.26
C ALA A 139 9.42 11.85 8.17
N ASP A 140 9.69 12.72 9.14
CA ASP A 140 10.93 13.53 9.18
C ASP A 140 12.18 12.64 9.26
N THR A 141 12.11 11.51 9.98
CA THR A 141 13.19 10.51 9.98
C THR A 141 13.39 9.92 8.58
N LEU A 142 12.30 9.49 7.92
CA LEU A 142 12.32 8.94 6.56
C LEU A 142 12.89 9.93 5.53
N ARG A 143 12.60 11.23 5.65
CA ARG A 143 13.10 12.28 4.74
C ARG A 143 14.63 12.38 4.72
N THR A 144 15.28 12.01 5.82
CA THR A 144 16.75 12.07 5.97
C THR A 144 17.43 10.73 5.69
N HIS A 145 16.67 9.66 5.45
CA HIS A 145 17.21 8.31 5.33
C HIS A 145 17.56 7.99 3.86
N GLU A 146 18.85 7.80 3.55
CA GLU A 146 19.36 7.60 2.17
C GLU A 146 18.69 6.42 1.41
N GLY A 147 18.22 5.39 2.14
CA GLY A 147 17.55 4.23 1.57
C GLY A 147 16.04 4.35 1.35
N PHE A 148 15.42 5.51 1.55
CA PHE A 148 13.97 5.69 1.39
C PHE A 148 13.63 6.74 0.31
N PRO A 149 12.58 6.53 -0.52
CA PRO A 149 12.23 7.49 -1.58
C PRO A 149 11.87 8.88 -1.00
N PRO A 150 12.64 9.95 -1.34
CA PRO A 150 12.43 11.26 -0.73
C PRO A 150 11.04 11.84 -0.97
N ALA A 151 10.51 11.72 -2.19
CA ALA A 151 9.18 12.22 -2.54
C ALA A 151 8.06 11.56 -1.72
N VAL A 152 8.19 10.26 -1.41
CA VAL A 152 7.22 9.56 -0.55
C VAL A 152 7.32 10.05 0.89
N ALA A 153 8.54 10.25 1.40
CA ALA A 153 8.73 10.77 2.76
C ALA A 153 8.20 12.20 2.90
N ASP A 154 8.44 13.05 1.91
CA ASP A 154 7.89 14.41 1.83
C ASP A 154 6.36 14.36 1.84
N ALA A 155 5.74 13.53 0.99
CA ALA A 155 4.28 13.41 0.94
C ALA A 155 3.69 12.95 2.29
N LEU A 156 4.31 11.97 2.96
CA LEU A 156 3.90 11.54 4.31
C LEU A 156 4.00 12.68 5.33
N ALA A 157 5.10 13.45 5.30
CA ALA A 157 5.32 14.56 6.21
C ALA A 157 4.31 15.69 5.99
N PHE A 158 4.00 16.02 4.73
CA PHE A 158 3.03 17.06 4.39
C PHE A 158 1.59 16.64 4.68
N VAL A 159 1.21 15.39 4.44
CA VAL A 159 -0.09 14.84 4.88
C VAL A 159 -0.20 14.87 6.41
N ALA A 160 0.86 14.54 7.15
CA ALA A 160 0.87 14.63 8.60
C ALA A 160 0.79 16.08 9.11
N ALA A 161 1.34 17.03 8.37
CA ALA A 161 1.32 18.45 8.71
C ALA A 161 0.07 19.20 8.22
N GLU A 162 -0.80 18.54 7.45
CA GLU A 162 -1.92 19.16 6.73
C GLU A 162 -1.48 20.33 5.83
N ASP A 163 -0.27 20.23 5.26
CA ASP A 163 0.30 21.23 4.35
C ASP A 163 -0.10 20.91 2.91
N VAL A 164 -1.18 21.54 2.44
CA VAL A 164 -1.72 21.33 1.09
C VAL A 164 -0.71 21.66 0.01
N VAL A 165 0.02 22.78 0.14
CA VAL A 165 0.96 23.24 -0.90
C VAL A 165 2.16 22.31 -0.99
N GLY A 166 2.73 21.94 0.15
CA GLY A 166 3.81 20.96 0.20
C GLY A 166 3.37 19.59 -0.32
N TYR A 167 2.17 19.15 0.06
CA TYR A 167 1.61 17.88 -0.38
C TYR A 167 1.42 17.82 -1.90
N THR A 168 0.89 18.86 -2.54
CA THR A 168 0.69 18.90 -4.00
C THR A 168 1.99 18.63 -4.76
N GLY A 169 3.06 19.36 -4.45
CA GLY A 169 4.35 19.14 -5.12
C GLY A 169 4.96 17.77 -4.81
N ALA A 170 4.78 17.27 -3.58
CA ALA A 170 5.29 15.96 -3.21
C ALA A 170 4.55 14.81 -3.91
N ILE A 171 3.23 14.88 -4.02
CA ILE A 171 2.44 13.81 -4.67
C ILE A 171 2.68 13.76 -6.17
N GLU A 172 2.87 14.90 -6.83
CA GLU A 172 3.31 14.99 -8.23
C GLU A 172 4.67 14.33 -8.43
N ALA A 173 5.64 14.61 -7.55
CA ALA A 173 6.97 13.99 -7.61
C ALA A 173 6.92 12.46 -7.35
N VAL A 174 6.03 11.99 -6.47
CA VAL A 174 5.79 10.54 -6.31
C VAL A 174 5.25 9.96 -7.62
N LEU A 175 4.27 10.59 -8.25
CA LEU A 175 3.70 10.12 -9.51
C LEU A 175 4.74 10.09 -10.64
N GLU A 176 5.51 11.15 -10.82
CA GLU A 176 6.63 11.22 -11.80
C GLU A 176 7.63 10.08 -11.57
N SER A 177 7.90 9.73 -10.30
CA SER A 177 8.78 8.61 -9.98
C SER A 177 8.20 7.26 -10.43
N PHE A 178 6.88 7.09 -10.50
CA PHE A 178 6.28 5.88 -11.09
C PHE A 178 6.35 5.92 -12.62
N GLU A 179 6.02 7.06 -13.24
CA GLU A 179 6.00 7.21 -14.71
C GLU A 179 7.36 6.98 -15.37
N THR A 180 8.44 7.25 -14.65
CA THR A 180 9.82 7.08 -15.13
C THR A 180 10.42 5.69 -14.84
N ARG A 181 9.70 4.79 -14.14
CA ARG A 181 10.21 3.47 -13.76
C ARG A 181 9.94 2.39 -14.82
N ALA A 182 10.89 1.48 -14.93
CA ALA A 182 10.85 0.35 -15.86
C ALA A 182 10.25 -0.94 -15.26
N GLU A 183 10.26 -1.08 -13.94
CA GLU A 183 9.86 -2.30 -13.22
C GLU A 183 8.83 -1.99 -12.13
N TYR A 184 7.84 -2.87 -11.99
CA TYR A 184 6.72 -2.75 -11.06
C TYR A 184 6.55 -4.05 -10.28
N LEU A 185 6.00 -3.95 -9.06
CA LEU A 185 5.62 -5.13 -8.31
C LEU A 185 4.52 -5.89 -9.06
N GLU A 186 4.70 -7.21 -9.22
CA GLU A 186 3.81 -8.10 -10.00
C GLU A 186 3.57 -7.67 -11.47
N ASP A 187 4.44 -6.85 -12.05
CA ASP A 187 4.24 -6.30 -13.40
C ASP A 187 2.87 -5.63 -13.59
N VAL A 188 2.39 -4.94 -12.54
CA VAL A 188 1.16 -4.14 -12.55
C VAL A 188 1.53 -2.65 -12.50
N PRO A 189 1.48 -1.92 -13.63
CA PRO A 189 1.97 -0.54 -13.72
C PRO A 189 0.94 0.45 -13.17
N VAL A 190 0.72 0.42 -11.85
CA VAL A 190 -0.20 1.34 -11.15
C VAL A 190 0.56 2.07 -10.06
N ALA A 191 0.33 3.38 -9.95
CA ALA A 191 0.92 4.22 -8.91
C ALA A 191 0.19 4.05 -7.57
N ASP A 192 0.17 2.83 -7.03
CA ASP A 192 -0.62 2.44 -5.85
C ASP A 192 -0.31 3.29 -4.59
N THR A 193 0.91 3.79 -4.49
CA THR A 193 1.35 4.63 -3.38
C THR A 193 0.77 6.03 -3.50
N VAL A 194 0.61 6.56 -4.73
CA VAL A 194 -0.12 7.81 -4.99
C VAL A 194 -1.57 7.65 -4.55
N LEU A 195 -2.23 6.55 -4.93
CA LEU A 195 -3.64 6.29 -4.57
C LEU A 195 -3.86 6.25 -3.05
N VAL A 196 -2.97 5.57 -2.31
CA VAL A 196 -3.05 5.54 -0.84
C VAL A 196 -2.82 6.92 -0.22
N LEU A 197 -1.85 7.68 -0.72
CA LEU A 197 -1.58 9.04 -0.24
C LEU A 197 -2.74 9.99 -0.54
N GLN A 198 -3.36 9.90 -1.72
CA GLN A 198 -4.57 10.66 -2.07
C GLN A 198 -5.73 10.31 -1.14
N ALA A 199 -5.98 9.02 -0.86
CA ALA A 199 -7.03 8.62 0.09
C ALA A 199 -6.79 9.16 1.51
N LEU A 200 -5.53 9.18 1.98
CA LEU A 200 -5.17 9.76 3.28
C LEU A 200 -5.33 11.29 3.32
N ALA A 201 -4.98 11.97 2.23
CA ALA A 201 -5.10 13.42 2.07
C ALA A 201 -6.58 13.86 1.95
N GLN A 202 -7.38 13.13 1.18
CA GLN A 202 -8.84 13.34 1.06
C GLN A 202 -9.53 13.27 2.42
N ARG A 203 -9.17 12.30 3.28
CA ARG A 203 -9.73 12.20 4.64
C ARG A 203 -9.42 13.42 5.53
N ARG A 204 -8.49 14.27 5.10
CA ARG A 204 -8.06 15.52 5.74
C ARG A 204 -8.51 16.77 4.97
N GLY A 205 -9.29 16.62 3.90
CA GLY A 205 -9.73 17.73 3.05
C GLY A 205 -8.59 18.37 2.24
N MET A 206 -7.58 17.58 1.87
CA MET A 206 -6.41 18.01 1.10
C MET A 206 -6.40 17.41 -0.32
N ASP A 207 -7.57 17.26 -0.94
CA ASP A 207 -7.71 16.64 -2.25
C ASP A 207 -6.86 17.36 -3.32
N VAL A 208 -6.14 16.58 -4.12
CA VAL A 208 -5.36 17.04 -5.29
C VAL A 208 -5.72 16.14 -6.46
N GLU A 209 -6.22 16.77 -7.54
CA GLU A 209 -6.56 16.09 -8.78
C GLU A 209 -5.28 15.82 -9.59
N LEU A 210 -5.11 14.59 -10.05
CA LEU A 210 -3.97 14.13 -10.84
C LEU A 210 -4.49 13.30 -12.00
N GLU A 211 -3.88 13.46 -13.18
CA GLU A 211 -4.19 12.68 -14.36
C GLU A 211 -2.94 11.91 -14.81
N SER A 212 -3.04 10.60 -14.96
CA SER A 212 -1.95 9.77 -15.47
C SER A 212 -2.50 8.43 -15.95
N PRO A 213 -1.89 7.79 -16.98
CA PRO A 213 -2.23 6.42 -17.36
C PRO A 213 -1.92 5.38 -16.28
N LEU A 214 -1.21 5.76 -15.20
CA LEU A 214 -0.92 4.91 -14.04
C LEU A 214 -1.91 5.11 -12.89
N LEU A 215 -2.94 5.95 -13.09
CA LEU A 215 -4.02 6.21 -12.14
C LEU A 215 -5.38 5.82 -12.76
N PRO A 216 -6.39 5.45 -11.95
CA PRO A 216 -7.73 5.15 -12.46
C PRO A 216 -8.31 6.34 -13.22
N PRO A 217 -9.16 6.10 -14.23
CA PRO A 217 -9.85 7.19 -14.92
C PRO A 217 -10.77 7.93 -13.94
N THR A 218 -10.80 9.26 -14.04
CA THR A 218 -11.72 10.15 -13.32
C THR A 218 -13.15 10.12 -13.87
#